data_AF-A0A920JXQ7-F1
#
_entry.id   AF-A0A920JXQ7-F1
#
_cell.length_a   1.000
_cell.length_b   1.000
_cell.length_c   1.000
_cell.angle_alpha   90.00
_cell.angle_beta   90.00
_cell.angle_gamma   90.00
#
_symmetry.space_group_name_H-M   'P 1'
#
loop_
_entity.id
_entity.type
_entity.pdbx_description
1 polymer ?
#
loop_
_entity_poly.entity_id
_entity_poly.type
_entity_poly.pdbx_seq_one_letter_code
_entity_poly.pdbx_strand_id
1 'polypeptide(L)'
;MVEYARSHEKGRYMQFYFLTKNLARLDEIKRGVKSLSDPRTTSDSAAAEIIRDLPAIAWMAYSIHGNETSGADAALAAIYHLIATEDEKTAAMLDNMVVVIDPLMNPDGRDRFAKSLEQYRGTAPNVDDQSLLHTGDWPYGRTNHYFLI
;
A
#
# COMPACT_ATOMS: atom_id res chain seq x y z
N MET A 1 -5.81 -11.55 1.24
CA MET A 1 -5.00 -11.03 0.10
C MET A 1 -5.88 -11.05 -1.14
N VAL A 2 -5.86 -9.98 -1.93
CA VAL A 2 -6.64 -9.85 -3.19
C VAL A 2 -5.75 -9.22 -4.25
N GLU A 3 -5.55 -9.88 -5.38
CA GLU A 3 -4.94 -9.28 -6.57
C GLU A 3 -5.91 -8.27 -7.18
N TYR A 4 -5.47 -7.03 -7.41
CA TYR A 4 -6.31 -5.99 -8.00
C TYR A 4 -5.81 -5.51 -9.36
N ALA A 5 -4.52 -5.69 -9.65
CA ALA A 5 -3.91 -5.34 -10.93
C ALA A 5 -2.66 -6.17 -11.18
N ARG A 6 -2.18 -6.08 -12.42
CA ARG A 6 -0.88 -6.57 -12.84
C ARG A 6 -0.07 -5.40 -13.36
N SER A 7 1.23 -5.44 -13.13
CA SER A 7 2.15 -4.42 -13.60
C SER A 7 2.18 -4.34 -15.14
N HIS A 8 2.68 -3.23 -15.67
CA HIS A 8 2.74 -3.01 -17.12
C HIS A 8 3.61 -4.04 -17.82
N GLU A 9 4.73 -4.42 -17.18
CA GLU A 9 5.63 -5.48 -17.65
C GLU A 9 5.01 -6.88 -17.52
N LYS A 10 3.79 -6.99 -17.00
CA LYS A 10 2.97 -8.21 -16.82
C LYS A 10 3.63 -9.31 -15.99
N GLY A 11 4.74 -8.99 -15.31
CA GLY A 11 5.50 -9.93 -14.50
C GLY A 11 5.16 -9.90 -13.01
N ARG A 12 4.48 -8.86 -12.52
CA ARG A 12 4.31 -8.62 -11.08
C ARG A 12 2.86 -8.32 -10.69
N TYR A 13 2.42 -8.94 -9.60
CA TYR A 13 1.09 -8.76 -9.03
C TYR A 13 1.04 -7.54 -8.12
N MET A 14 -0.02 -6.76 -8.23
CA MET A 14 -0.36 -5.70 -7.29
C MET A 14 -1.52 -6.20 -6.42
N GLN A 15 -1.34 -6.15 -5.10
CA GLN A 15 -2.18 -6.89 -4.16
C GLN A 15 -2.58 -6.04 -2.97
N PHE A 16 -3.83 -6.16 -2.56
CA PHE A 16 -4.31 -5.64 -1.28
C PHE A 16 -4.30 -6.73 -0.21
N TYR A 17 -3.85 -6.36 0.98
CA TYR A 17 -3.94 -7.15 2.20
C TYR A 17 -5.00 -6.50 3.09
N PHE A 18 -6.10 -7.23 3.30
CA PHE A 18 -7.16 -6.81 4.22
C PHE A 18 -6.90 -7.48 5.58
N LEU A 19 -6.57 -6.68 6.59
CA LEU A 19 -6.38 -7.12 7.96
C LEU A 19 -7.60 -6.64 8.76
N THR A 20 -8.50 -7.57 9.06
CA THR A 20 -9.74 -7.27 9.78
C THR A 20 -10.40 -8.55 10.28
N LYS A 21 -11.16 -8.45 11.38
CA LYS A 21 -12.11 -9.50 11.78
C LYS A 21 -13.48 -9.36 11.11
N ASN A 22 -13.73 -8.25 10.40
CA ASN A 22 -15.01 -7.94 9.76
C ASN A 22 -15.16 -8.49 8.33
N LEU A 23 -14.37 -9.52 7.96
CA LEU A 23 -14.35 -10.01 6.57
C LEU A 23 -15.72 -10.51 6.10
N ALA A 24 -16.52 -11.12 6.99
CA ALA A 24 -17.88 -11.57 6.68
C ALA A 24 -18.85 -10.42 6.37
N ARG A 25 -18.57 -9.20 6.86
CA ARG A 25 -19.37 -7.99 6.63
C ARG A 25 -18.82 -7.13 5.48
N LEU A 26 -17.81 -7.59 4.74
CA LEU A 26 -17.09 -6.74 3.78
C LEU A 26 -18.00 -6.11 2.71
N ASP A 27 -19.00 -6.84 2.22
CA ASP A 27 -19.93 -6.31 1.21
C ASP A 27 -20.91 -5.28 1.78
N GLU A 28 -21.31 -5.44 3.04
CA GLU A 28 -22.10 -4.46 3.79
C GLU A 28 -21.28 -3.18 4.00
N ILE A 29 -20.04 -3.31 4.44
CA ILE A 29 -19.11 -2.19 4.64
C ILE A 29 -18.90 -1.42 3.33
N LYS A 30 -18.62 -2.12 2.22
CA LYS A 30 -18.48 -1.50 0.89
C LYS A 30 -19.74 -0.73 0.46
N ARG A 31 -20.93 -1.29 0.71
CA ARG A 31 -22.20 -0.60 0.40
C ARG A 31 -22.36 0.65 1.25
N GLY A 32 -22.11 0.57 2.56
CA GLY A 32 -22.18 1.72 3.46
C GLY A 32 -21.24 2.85 3.03
N VAL A 33 -19.96 2.54 2.78
CA VAL A 33 -18.97 3.51 2.28
C VAL A 33 -19.42 4.12 0.95
N LYS A 34 -19.94 3.31 0.02
CA LYS A 34 -20.47 3.80 -1.26
C LYS A 34 -21.64 4.76 -1.06
N SER A 35 -22.59 4.46 -0.16
CA SER A 35 -23.69 5.37 0.15
C SER A 35 -23.18 6.69 0.72
N LEU A 36 -22.16 6.68 1.57
CA LEU A 36 -21.53 7.90 2.09
C LEU A 36 -20.80 8.73 1.01
N SER A 37 -20.40 8.11 -0.10
CA SER A 37 -19.71 8.82 -1.19
C SER A 37 -20.63 9.64 -2.11
N ASP A 38 -21.95 9.42 -2.05
CA ASP A 38 -22.93 10.18 -2.86
C ASP A 38 -23.97 10.88 -1.96
N PRO A 39 -23.80 12.19 -1.67
CA PRO A 39 -24.71 12.94 -0.81
C PRO A 39 -26.09 13.18 -1.45
N ARG A 40 -26.27 12.92 -2.75
CA ARG A 40 -27.57 13.09 -3.42
C ARG A 40 -28.55 11.97 -3.08
N THR A 41 -28.04 10.82 -2.65
CA THR A 41 -28.83 9.61 -2.37
C THR A 41 -28.88 9.25 -0.89
N THR A 42 -28.13 9.96 -0.05
CA THR A 42 -27.98 9.65 1.38
C THR A 42 -28.30 10.90 2.20
N SER A 43 -29.38 10.85 2.98
CA SER A 43 -29.73 11.94 3.90
C SER A 43 -28.77 12.01 5.09
N ASP A 44 -28.69 13.17 5.75
CA ASP A 44 -27.85 13.36 6.94
C ASP A 44 -28.17 12.34 8.06
N SER A 45 -29.45 12.03 8.27
CA SER A 45 -29.88 11.03 9.24
C SER A 45 -29.39 9.62 8.88
N ALA A 46 -29.48 9.23 7.61
CA ALA A 46 -29.01 7.93 7.15
C ALA A 46 -27.47 7.85 7.21
N ALA A 47 -26.77 8.94 6.85
CA ALA A 47 -25.33 9.03 6.95
C ALA A 47 -24.85 8.86 8.40
N ALA A 48 -25.52 9.50 9.36
CA ALA A 48 -25.17 9.38 10.78
C ALA A 48 -25.29 7.94 11.30
N GLU A 49 -26.33 7.20 10.88
CA GLU A 49 -26.49 5.79 11.24
C GLU A 49 -25.44 4.90 10.58
N ILE A 50 -25.13 5.12 9.30
CA ILE A 50 -24.05 4.39 8.61
C ILE A 50 -22.70 4.64 9.30
N ILE A 51 -22.38 5.89 9.66
CA ILE A 51 -21.13 6.24 10.33
C ILE A 51 -21.00 5.56 11.70
N ARG A 52 -22.12 5.37 12.43
CA ARG A 52 -22.14 4.69 13.73
C ARG A 52 -21.91 3.19 13.63
N ASP A 53 -22.36 2.56 12.56
CA ASP A 53 -22.28 1.10 12.38
C ASP A 53 -20.99 0.65 11.66
N LEU A 54 -20.45 1.46 10.76
CA LEU A 54 -19.27 1.08 9.99
C LEU A 54 -18.01 1.05 10.86
N PRO A 55 -17.13 0.04 10.68
CA PRO A 55 -15.80 0.07 11.25
C PRO A 55 -14.97 1.20 10.62
N ALA A 56 -13.96 1.67 11.34
CA ALA A 56 -12.96 2.56 10.76
C ALA A 56 -12.24 1.87 9.60
N ILE A 57 -11.81 2.63 8.58
CA ILE A 57 -11.05 2.09 7.45
C ILE A 57 -9.72 2.84 7.35
N ALA A 58 -8.61 2.11 7.45
CA ALA A 58 -7.27 2.64 7.25
C ALA A 58 -6.71 2.09 5.94
N TRP A 59 -6.47 2.96 4.95
CA TRP A 59 -5.78 2.60 3.71
C TRP A 59 -4.32 3.04 3.81
N MET A 60 -3.40 2.08 3.71
CA MET A 60 -1.97 2.31 3.70
C MET A 60 -1.37 1.81 2.38
N ALA A 61 -0.90 2.73 1.54
CA ALA A 61 -0.35 2.43 0.22
C ALA A 61 1.14 2.78 0.19
N TYR A 62 1.98 1.83 -0.21
CA TYR A 62 3.43 1.92 -0.10
C TYR A 62 4.11 1.87 -1.46
N SER A 63 5.26 2.56 -1.54
CA SER A 63 6.21 2.50 -2.66
C SER A 63 5.56 2.72 -4.04
N ILE A 64 4.85 3.85 -4.19
CA ILE A 64 4.43 4.36 -5.51
C ILE A 64 5.63 4.86 -6.33
N HIS A 65 6.67 5.36 -5.64
CA HIS A 65 7.98 5.56 -6.23
C HIS A 65 8.82 4.32 -5.94
N GLY A 66 9.30 3.67 -7.00
CA GLY A 66 10.12 2.47 -6.91
C GLY A 66 11.50 2.67 -6.27
N ASN A 67 12.00 3.91 -6.22
CA ASN A 67 13.27 4.25 -5.56
C ASN A 67 13.13 4.57 -4.06
N GLU A 68 11.91 4.58 -3.52
CA GLU A 68 11.65 4.71 -2.07
C GLU A 68 11.52 3.30 -1.46
N THR A 69 12.68 2.63 -1.31
CA THR A 69 12.74 1.19 -0.99
C THR A 69 12.19 0.84 0.39
N SER A 70 12.33 1.75 1.36
CA SER A 70 11.89 1.51 2.74
C SER A 70 10.39 1.28 2.89
N GLY A 71 9.57 1.82 1.97
CA GLY A 71 8.11 1.69 2.04
C GLY A 71 7.64 0.24 1.95
N ALA A 72 8.12 -0.52 0.96
CA ALA A 72 7.73 -1.91 0.75
C ALA A 72 8.17 -2.81 1.91
N ASP A 73 9.38 -2.58 2.44
CA ASP A 73 9.91 -3.35 3.57
C ASP A 73 9.14 -3.02 4.87
N ALA A 74 8.83 -1.74 5.09
CA ALA A 74 8.00 -1.29 6.20
C ALA A 74 6.57 -1.85 6.12
N ALA A 75 6.00 -1.97 4.93
CA ALA A 75 4.67 -2.56 4.73
C ALA A 75 4.64 -4.02 5.18
N LEU A 76 5.66 -4.80 4.84
CA LEU A 76 5.76 -6.20 5.28
C LEU A 76 5.92 -6.30 6.80
N ALA A 77 6.75 -5.44 7.39
CA ALA A 77 6.91 -5.37 8.84
C ALA A 77 5.61 -4.98 9.55
N ALA A 78 4.85 -4.02 9.00
CA ALA A 78 3.56 -3.60 9.53
C ALA A 78 2.51 -4.72 9.42
N ILE A 79 2.43 -5.41 8.28
CA ILE A 79 1.55 -6.58 8.11
C ILE A 79 1.88 -7.62 9.17
N TYR A 80 3.16 -7.99 9.31
CA TYR A 80 3.60 -8.99 10.28
C TYR A 80 3.23 -8.58 11.71
N HIS A 81 3.54 -7.34 12.09
CA HIS A 81 3.24 -6.82 13.42
C HIS A 81 1.74 -6.89 13.73
N LEU A 82 0.88 -6.52 12.77
CA LEU A 82 -0.57 -6.53 12.96
C LEU A 82 -1.17 -7.94 13.01
N ILE A 83 -0.67 -8.89 12.22
CA ILE A 83 -1.22 -10.26 12.21
C ILE A 83 -0.69 -11.13 13.37
N ALA A 84 0.50 -10.83 13.87
CA ALA A 84 1.16 -11.59 14.93
C ALA A 84 1.04 -10.91 16.32
N THR A 85 0.23 -9.85 16.42
CA THR A 85 0.07 -9.13 17.68
C THR A 85 -0.61 -9.99 18.75
N GLU A 86 -0.03 -10.00 19.95
CA GLU A 86 -0.66 -10.51 21.18
C GLU A 86 -1.12 -9.37 22.09
N ASP A 87 -0.91 -8.11 21.67
CA ASP A 87 -1.36 -6.94 22.42
C ASP A 87 -2.88 -6.76 22.28
N GLU A 88 -3.57 -6.80 23.42
CA GLU A 88 -5.03 -6.72 23.48
C GLU A 88 -5.58 -5.43 22.86
N LYS A 89 -4.86 -4.31 22.98
CA LYS A 89 -5.28 -3.03 22.39
C LYS A 89 -5.26 -3.09 20.86
N THR A 90 -4.19 -3.64 20.29
CA THR A 90 -4.05 -3.81 18.85
C THR A 90 -5.07 -4.82 18.31
N ALA A 91 -5.34 -5.91 19.05
CA ALA A 91 -6.39 -6.86 18.70
C ALA A 91 -7.78 -6.19 18.69
N ALA A 92 -8.14 -5.47 19.76
CA ALA A 92 -9.41 -4.75 19.85
C ALA A 92 -9.57 -3.66 18.77
N MET A 93 -8.47 -3.04 18.36
CA MET A 93 -8.46 -2.12 17.23
C MET A 93 -8.83 -2.84 15.92
N LEU A 94 -8.25 -4.02 15.64
CA LEU A 94 -8.53 -4.82 14.45
C LEU A 94 -9.96 -5.43 14.43
N ASP A 95 -10.59 -5.55 15.60
CA ASP A 95 -12.01 -5.95 15.71
C ASP A 95 -12.94 -4.84 15.20
N ASN A 96 -12.56 -3.58 15.35
CA ASN A 96 -13.38 -2.41 15.00
C ASN A 96 -12.86 -1.64 13.76
N MET A 97 -11.86 -2.20 13.06
CA MET A 97 -11.21 -1.55 11.93
C MET A 97 -11.02 -2.52 10.75
N VAL A 98 -11.03 -1.95 9.54
CA VAL A 98 -10.55 -2.61 8.33
C VAL A 98 -9.27 -1.93 7.90
N VAL A 99 -8.15 -2.64 8.00
CA VAL A 99 -6.86 -2.15 7.52
C VAL A 99 -6.61 -2.73 6.13
N VAL A 100 -6.37 -1.86 5.16
CA VAL A 100 -6.02 -2.22 3.79
C VAL A 100 -4.59 -1.80 3.53
N ILE A 101 -3.71 -2.76 3.27
CA ILE A 101 -2.30 -2.52 2.94
C ILE A 101 -2.06 -2.88 1.48
N ASP A 102 -1.57 -1.92 0.71
CA ASP A 102 -0.92 -2.14 -0.58
C ASP A 102 0.59 -2.01 -0.40
N PRO A 103 1.34 -3.12 -0.30
CA PRO A 103 2.75 -3.08 0.07
C PRO A 103 3.65 -2.57 -1.05
N LEU A 104 3.18 -2.57 -2.30
CA LEU A 104 4.01 -2.19 -3.44
C LEU A 104 3.15 -1.76 -4.64
N MET A 105 2.87 -0.46 -4.71
CA MET A 105 2.10 0.13 -5.81
C MET A 105 2.86 0.16 -7.13
N ASN A 106 4.20 0.24 -7.10
CA ASN A 106 5.01 0.34 -8.31
C ASN A 106 6.09 -0.76 -8.36
N PRO A 107 5.69 -2.01 -8.62
CA PRO A 107 6.62 -3.13 -8.61
C PRO A 107 7.62 -3.08 -9.77
N ASP A 108 7.25 -2.49 -10.91
CA ASP A 108 8.15 -2.34 -12.06
C ASP A 108 9.21 -1.25 -11.83
N GLY A 109 8.81 -0.09 -11.30
CA GLY A 109 9.73 0.96 -10.91
C GLY A 109 10.69 0.51 -9.80
N ARG A 110 10.22 -0.31 -8.86
CA ARG A 110 11.09 -0.87 -7.80
C ARG A 110 12.14 -1.81 -8.37
N ASP A 111 11.75 -2.66 -9.32
CA ASP A 111 12.69 -3.56 -9.99
C ASP A 111 13.74 -2.80 -10.82
N ARG A 112 13.28 -1.79 -11.56
CA ARG A 112 14.18 -0.89 -12.30
C ARG A 112 15.20 -0.25 -11.37
N PHE A 113 14.74 0.30 -10.24
CA PHE A 113 15.64 0.92 -9.27
C PHE A 113 16.63 -0.08 -8.66
N ALA A 114 16.16 -1.28 -8.30
CA ALA A 114 17.04 -2.35 -7.83
C ALA A 114 18.12 -2.69 -8.88
N LYS A 115 17.76 -2.71 -10.16
CA LYS A 115 18.72 -2.92 -11.25
C LYS A 115 19.72 -1.77 -11.38
N SER A 116 19.27 -0.51 -11.27
CA SER A 116 20.15 0.66 -11.28
C SER A 116 21.17 0.62 -10.13
N LEU A 117 20.75 0.25 -8.92
CA LEU A 117 21.66 0.06 -7.79
C LEU A 117 22.74 -0.98 -8.09
N GLU A 118 22.38 -2.11 -8.69
CA GLU A 118 23.33 -3.14 -9.10
C GLU A 118 24.29 -2.67 -10.21
N GLN A 119 23.89 -1.69 -11.03
CA GLN A 119 24.75 -1.12 -12.07
C GLN A 119 25.70 -0.04 -11.55
N TYR A 120 25.25 0.78 -10.60
CA TYR A 120 26.02 1.90 -10.07
C TYR A 120 26.88 1.57 -8.85
N ARG A 121 26.64 0.42 -8.21
CA ARG A 121 27.50 -0.04 -7.12
C ARG A 121 28.94 -0.28 -7.59
N GLY A 122 29.89 0.24 -6.81
CA GLY A 122 31.29 -0.13 -6.93
C GLY A 122 31.61 -1.41 -6.17
N THR A 123 32.89 -1.83 -6.22
CA THR A 123 33.41 -2.91 -5.38
C THR A 123 33.55 -2.52 -3.90
N ALA A 124 33.62 -1.21 -3.62
CA ALA A 124 33.68 -0.65 -2.27
C ALA A 124 32.51 0.32 -2.04
N PRO A 125 32.10 0.56 -0.77
CA PRO A 125 31.09 1.55 -0.45
C PRO A 125 31.46 2.95 -0.96
N ASN A 126 30.50 3.64 -1.56
CA ASN A 126 30.67 5.02 -1.99
C ASN A 126 29.96 5.95 -1.01
N VAL A 127 30.70 6.86 -0.38
CA VAL A 127 30.18 7.83 0.61
C VAL A 127 29.78 9.17 -0.01
N ASP A 128 30.12 9.40 -1.28
CA ASP A 128 29.78 10.62 -2.01
C ASP A 128 28.29 10.62 -2.35
N ASP A 129 27.53 11.49 -1.69
CA ASP A 129 26.08 11.63 -1.84
C ASP A 129 25.65 12.12 -3.23
N GLN A 130 26.57 12.69 -4.02
CA GLN A 130 26.31 13.11 -5.39
C GLN A 130 26.47 11.99 -6.42
N SER A 131 27.02 10.84 -6.02
CA SER A 131 27.21 9.73 -6.96
C SER A 131 25.89 9.14 -7.44
N LEU A 132 25.91 8.55 -8.65
CA LEU A 132 24.72 7.93 -9.27
C LEU A 132 24.07 6.85 -8.40
N LEU A 133 24.84 6.24 -7.47
CA LEU A 133 24.31 5.28 -6.51
C LEU A 133 23.28 5.89 -5.55
N HIS A 134 23.45 7.16 -5.17
CA HIS A 134 22.59 7.84 -4.20
C HIS A 134 21.57 8.77 -4.86
N THR A 135 21.96 9.47 -5.92
CA THR A 135 21.09 10.42 -6.63
C THR A 135 20.21 9.74 -7.69
N GLY A 136 20.66 8.61 -8.24
CA GLY A 136 20.03 7.95 -9.37
C GLY A 136 20.17 8.75 -10.68
N ASP A 137 19.52 8.25 -11.72
CA ASP A 137 19.44 8.87 -13.03
C ASP A 137 17.99 9.06 -13.49
N TRP A 138 17.81 9.87 -14.53
CA TRP A 138 16.52 9.99 -15.18
C TRP A 138 16.20 8.67 -15.93
N PRO A 139 15.00 8.08 -15.74
CA PRO A 139 13.85 8.66 -15.08
C PRO A 139 13.83 8.32 -13.59
N TYR A 140 13.34 9.23 -12.76
CA TYR A 140 13.25 9.02 -11.31
C TYR A 140 12.19 7.96 -10.94
N GLY A 141 12.05 7.62 -9.66
CA GLY A 141 11.39 6.39 -9.22
C GLY A 141 9.92 6.20 -9.54
N ARG A 142 9.21 7.20 -10.06
CA ARG A 142 7.78 7.05 -10.40
C ARG A 142 7.54 6.14 -11.60
N THR A 143 8.49 6.02 -12.52
CA THR A 143 8.26 5.32 -13.79
C THR A 143 8.85 3.92 -13.85
N ASN A 144 8.21 3.06 -14.64
CA ASN A 144 8.70 1.74 -15.03
C ASN A 144 9.79 1.82 -16.12
N HIS A 145 10.23 0.68 -16.66
CA HIS A 145 11.24 0.63 -17.72
C HIS A 145 10.80 1.27 -19.04
N TYR A 146 9.51 1.57 -19.21
CA TYR A 146 8.92 2.20 -20.39
C TYR A 146 8.51 3.67 -20.16
N PHE A 147 8.92 4.28 -19.05
CA PHE A 147 8.57 5.66 -18.68
C PHE A 147 7.08 5.88 -18.40
N LEU A 148 6.31 4.81 -18.19
CA LEU A 148 4.89 4.85 -17.85
C LEU A 148 4.66 4.70 -16.34
N ILE A 149 3.46 5.07 -15.93
CA ILE A 149 2.87 4.79 -14.60
C ILE A 149 1.89 3.63 -14.77
#